data_AF-A0A059BWF6-F1
#
_entry.id   AF-A0A059BWF6-F1
#
_cell.length_a   1.000
_cell.length_b   1.000
_cell.length_c   1.000
_cell.angle_alpha   90.00
_cell.angle_beta   90.00
_cell.angle_gamma   90.00
#
_symmetry.space_group_name_H-M   'P 1'
#
loop_
_entity.id
_entity.type
_entity.pdbx_description
1 polymer ?
#
loop_
_entity_poly.entity_id
_entity_poly.type
_entity_poly.pdbx_seq_one_letter_code
_entity_poly.pdbx_strand_id
1 'polypeptide(L)'
;MASSLSFLLLILLSLSSLSAANVHRTKLLRSSLISGPELRTNSTGSPTRFFEVARPIKLPKTKPCSYLALQHDFARTYGKPPVLAKYTPPSTCYSQRFSKIVLEWSATSKGRQFDRIFGVWLGGVELLRSCTAEPRATGIVWTVKKDITRYYSLLVKSGTLAVSLGNVVDRTYTGVYHVKIKFHFYPAEDEHLVGDVGNSRNSVPGYGSNADLILPISRNLPLNDGLWFEIENATDPETKEFRVPLNVYRAVLEVYVSFHENDEFWYGNLPSEYIEANNLTGFAGNGPFREVLVSLDGAVVGAVWPFTVVYTGGINPLFWRPITGVGSFDLPTYDIEITPFLAKILDGKLHEFGFSVTNALNVWLIDANLHLWLDDKSTKTAGKLLTSNCLPLAVSSALDFKGFDGKFLTGVSRSISSSGWVKSSYGKIMTTWKQEFKYSNIMAMGNHANLQIIKQLIHSNESVVAKKGSSTLASIRVYRDFPFYLYSNSVDQGKDTTFSTDNFTMAFNERRHRDSGSMRSSSSLSNVQNGQGYMTVKKHLVVSGLGSTQQVYKYDGSELCYFRNVSSSNYTILNDDIVKGCKKGAEPHHASRSNRWWPFRTRGLI
;
A
#
# COMPACT_ATOMS: atom_id res chain seq x y z
N MET A 1 -52.84 24.56 2.91
CA MET A 1 -53.09 23.12 3.15
C MET A 1 -51.72 22.45 3.28
N ALA A 2 -51.47 21.83 4.44
CA ALA A 2 -50.21 21.27 5.00
C ALA A 2 -49.16 20.83 3.95
N SER A 3 -47.92 21.34 3.90
CA SER A 3 -46.80 21.34 4.88
C SER A 3 -46.34 19.97 5.38
N SER A 4 -45.36 19.39 4.70
CA SER A 4 -44.48 18.34 5.24
C SER A 4 -43.07 18.49 4.66
N LEU A 5 -42.34 19.49 5.16
CA LEU A 5 -40.89 19.47 5.26
C LEU A 5 -40.50 18.42 6.30
N SER A 6 -39.89 17.31 5.90
CA SER A 6 -39.07 16.41 6.73
C SER A 6 -38.55 15.28 5.86
N PHE A 7 -37.24 15.23 5.60
CA PHE A 7 -36.35 14.05 5.55
C PHE A 7 -35.04 14.43 4.84
N LEU A 8 -34.19 15.15 5.58
CA LEU A 8 -32.76 15.28 5.32
C LEU A 8 -32.09 14.50 6.46
N LEU A 9 -31.56 13.30 6.21
CA LEU A 9 -30.43 12.69 6.95
C LEU A 9 -30.13 11.24 6.50
N LEU A 10 -28.82 10.99 6.34
CA LEU A 10 -28.10 9.73 6.60
C LEU A 10 -28.11 8.62 5.54
N ILE A 11 -27.24 8.77 4.54
CA ILE A 11 -26.49 7.64 3.98
C ILE A 11 -25.01 7.87 4.35
N LEU A 12 -24.61 7.28 5.48
CA LEU A 12 -23.23 7.11 5.89
C LEU A 12 -22.58 6.03 5.04
N LEU A 13 -22.01 6.41 3.90
CA LEU A 13 -20.99 5.62 3.21
C LEU A 13 -19.74 6.50 3.02
N SER A 14 -19.15 6.78 4.17
CA SER A 14 -17.77 7.16 4.45
C SER A 14 -17.82 7.74 5.86
N LEU A 15 -17.51 6.92 6.87
CA LEU A 15 -17.17 7.44 8.18
C LEU A 15 -15.85 8.20 8.00
N SER A 16 -15.97 9.46 7.58
CA SER A 16 -14.92 10.46 7.70
C SER A 16 -14.51 10.49 9.16
N SER A 17 -13.30 10.03 9.45
CA SER A 17 -12.65 10.14 10.74
C SER A 17 -12.20 11.58 10.97
N LEU A 18 -13.15 12.52 11.03
CA LEU A 18 -12.91 13.82 11.67
C LEU A 18 -12.61 13.59 13.15
N SER A 19 -11.34 13.37 13.48
CA SER A 19 -10.78 13.52 14.82
C SER A 19 -9.83 14.72 14.87
N ALA A 20 -10.32 15.88 14.42
CA ALA A 20 -9.77 17.15 14.87
C ALA A 20 -10.28 17.44 16.29
N ALA A 21 -9.62 16.91 17.31
CA ALA A 21 -9.92 17.24 18.70
C ALA A 21 -9.36 18.62 19.05
N ASN A 22 -10.08 19.68 18.70
CA ASN A 22 -9.88 21.00 19.28
C ASN A 22 -10.38 20.98 20.74
N VAL A 23 -9.44 21.08 21.68
CA VAL A 23 -9.70 21.06 23.13
C VAL A 23 -10.26 22.41 23.56
N HIS A 24 -11.58 22.51 23.76
CA HIS A 24 -12.14 23.55 24.63
C HIS A 24 -12.24 23.03 26.07
N ARG A 25 -11.41 23.62 26.94
CA ARG A 25 -11.55 23.62 28.40
C ARG A 25 -13.00 23.93 28.78
N THR A 26 -13.63 23.10 29.60
CA THR A 26 -14.49 23.59 30.69
C THR A 26 -14.68 22.54 31.79
N LYS A 27 -14.95 23.09 32.97
CA LYS A 27 -14.83 22.60 34.34
C LYS A 27 -15.57 21.29 34.68
N LEU A 28 -14.94 20.57 35.62
CA LEU A 28 -15.52 19.56 36.52
C LEU A 28 -16.98 19.83 36.89
N LEU A 29 -17.84 18.83 36.68
CA LEU A 29 -19.00 18.53 37.52
C LEU A 29 -19.14 17.00 37.64
N ARG A 30 -19.36 16.57 38.88
CA ARG A 30 -19.33 15.20 39.38
C ARG A 30 -20.77 14.71 39.58
N SER A 31 -21.21 13.68 38.85
CA SER A 31 -22.33 12.79 39.18
C SER A 31 -22.44 11.74 38.07
N SER A 32 -22.93 10.51 38.23
CA SER A 32 -23.39 9.69 39.34
C SER A 32 -23.38 8.26 38.78
N LEU A 33 -22.95 7.29 39.58
CA LEU A 33 -22.91 5.87 39.23
C LEU A 33 -24.31 5.36 38.88
N ILE A 34 -24.49 4.86 37.65
CA ILE A 34 -25.61 3.98 37.30
C ILE A 34 -24.99 2.76 36.62
N SER A 35 -25.02 1.65 37.36
CA SER A 35 -24.64 0.30 36.95
C SER A 35 -25.60 -0.24 35.88
N GLY A 36 -25.09 -0.44 34.67
CA GLY A 36 -25.73 -1.24 33.61
C GLY A 36 -25.21 -2.68 33.61
N PRO A 37 -25.97 -3.64 33.07
CA PRO A 37 -25.83 -5.06 33.41
C PRO A 37 -24.56 -5.69 32.84
N GLU A 38 -23.91 -6.50 33.68
CA GLU A 38 -22.70 -7.27 33.39
C GLU A 38 -22.88 -8.15 32.15
N LEU A 39 -22.08 -7.87 31.11
CA LEU A 39 -21.90 -8.78 30.00
C LEU A 39 -21.10 -9.98 30.53
N ARG A 40 -21.73 -11.15 30.61
CA ARG A 40 -21.09 -12.42 31.00
C ARG A 40 -19.81 -12.66 30.19
N THR A 41 -18.65 -12.35 30.77
CA THR A 41 -17.33 -12.68 30.22
C THR A 41 -16.96 -14.10 30.63
N ASN A 42 -17.57 -15.10 29.99
CA ASN A 42 -17.10 -16.48 30.07
C ASN A 42 -16.96 -17.05 28.66
N SER A 43 -15.90 -16.65 27.95
CA SER A 43 -15.22 -17.56 27.02
C SER A 43 -13.72 -17.26 27.01
N THR A 44 -12.95 -18.23 27.51
CA THR A 44 -11.50 -18.34 27.36
C THR A 44 -11.15 -18.78 25.94
N GLY A 45 -11.60 -18.02 24.93
CA GLY A 45 -11.28 -18.29 23.53
C GLY A 45 -9.84 -17.87 23.21
N SER A 46 -9.12 -18.66 22.41
CA SER A 46 -7.81 -18.27 21.89
C SER A 46 -7.93 -17.04 20.96
N PRO A 47 -6.91 -16.15 20.92
CA PRO A 47 -6.92 -15.01 20.02
C PRO A 47 -7.08 -15.44 18.56
N THR A 48 -7.92 -14.73 17.80
CA THR A 48 -8.10 -15.02 16.36
C THR A 48 -6.89 -14.55 15.56
N ARG A 49 -6.33 -15.42 14.72
CA ARG A 49 -5.20 -15.06 13.85
C ARG A 49 -5.69 -14.36 12.58
N PHE A 50 -5.31 -13.10 12.39
CA PHE A 50 -5.50 -12.38 11.13
C PHE A 50 -4.28 -12.54 10.23
N PHE A 51 -4.48 -12.54 8.92
CA PHE A 51 -3.40 -12.63 7.94
C PHE A 51 -3.80 -12.02 6.58
N GLU A 52 -2.79 -11.51 5.88
CA GLU A 52 -2.87 -11.24 4.44
C GLU A 52 -2.30 -12.44 3.68
N VAL A 53 -2.92 -12.81 2.55
CA VAL A 53 -2.38 -13.88 1.69
C VAL A 53 -1.23 -13.33 0.84
N ALA A 54 -0.04 -13.86 1.08
CA ALA A 54 1.14 -13.59 0.28
C ALA A 54 1.96 -14.87 0.04
N ARG A 55 2.79 -14.87 -1.01
CA ARG A 55 3.77 -15.93 -1.22
C ARG A 55 4.78 -15.98 -0.06
N PRO A 56 5.27 -17.16 0.33
CA PRO A 56 6.31 -17.25 1.35
C PRO A 56 7.59 -16.57 0.89
N ILE A 57 8.29 -15.91 1.82
CA ILE A 57 9.64 -15.42 1.57
C ILE A 57 10.55 -16.63 1.41
N LYS A 58 11.26 -16.72 0.28
CA LYS A 58 12.31 -17.73 0.09
C LYS A 58 13.48 -17.40 1.01
N LEU A 59 13.70 -18.26 2.01
CA LEU A 59 14.75 -18.10 3.00
C LEU A 59 15.94 -19.03 2.69
N PRO A 60 17.18 -18.60 2.95
CA PRO A 60 18.33 -19.50 3.00
C PRO A 60 18.14 -20.58 4.08
N LYS A 61 18.84 -21.70 3.95
CA LYS A 61 18.87 -22.78 4.95
C LYS A 61 19.68 -22.44 6.20
N THR A 62 20.45 -21.34 6.15
CA THR A 62 21.25 -20.87 7.28
C THR A 62 20.37 -20.48 8.47
N LYS A 63 20.91 -20.65 9.68
CA LYS A 63 20.22 -20.20 10.90
C LYS A 63 20.23 -18.68 10.96
N PRO A 64 19.08 -18.01 11.10
CA PRO A 64 19.06 -16.55 11.18
C PRO A 64 19.58 -16.06 12.53
N CYS A 65 20.31 -14.95 12.49
CA CYS A 65 20.48 -14.08 13.64
C CYS A 65 19.23 -13.22 13.80
N SER A 66 18.49 -13.43 14.89
CA SER A 66 17.24 -12.73 15.13
C SER A 66 17.34 -11.94 16.42
N TYR A 67 16.89 -10.69 16.43
CA TYR A 67 16.82 -9.90 17.65
C TYR A 67 15.57 -9.01 17.68
N LEU A 68 15.16 -8.63 18.90
CA LEU A 68 14.05 -7.72 19.16
C LEU A 68 14.57 -6.28 19.12
N ALA A 69 14.12 -5.51 18.13
CA ALA A 69 14.51 -4.11 17.98
C ALA A 69 13.59 -3.16 18.75
N LEU A 70 12.30 -3.51 18.88
CA LEU A 70 11.33 -2.73 19.64
C LEU A 70 10.25 -3.65 20.24
N GLN A 71 9.84 -3.35 21.47
CA GLN A 71 8.59 -3.82 22.06
C GLN A 71 7.89 -2.63 22.69
N HIS A 72 6.63 -2.38 22.31
CA HIS A 72 5.90 -1.20 22.76
C HIS A 72 4.38 -1.42 22.74
N ASP A 73 3.67 -0.73 23.63
CA ASP A 73 2.22 -0.74 23.73
C ASP A 73 1.66 0.58 23.19
N PHE A 74 1.03 0.53 22.02
CA PHE A 74 0.41 1.70 21.39
C PHE A 74 -1.04 1.84 21.89
N ALA A 75 -1.24 2.73 22.87
CA ALA A 75 -2.54 3.03 23.46
C ALA A 75 -3.03 4.45 23.10
N ARG A 76 -2.44 5.48 23.70
CA ARG A 76 -2.78 6.90 23.47
C ARG A 76 -1.63 7.58 22.74
N THR A 77 -1.43 7.21 21.49
CA THR A 77 -0.29 7.61 20.64
C THR A 77 -0.70 8.48 19.46
N TYR A 78 -2.00 8.68 19.22
CA TYR A 78 -2.47 9.64 18.23
C TYR A 78 -1.98 11.07 18.54
N GLY A 79 -1.50 11.78 17.52
CA GLY A 79 -0.93 13.13 17.64
C GLY A 79 0.34 13.21 18.50
N LYS A 80 1.05 12.09 18.68
CA LYS A 80 2.32 12.03 19.43
C LYS A 80 3.49 11.66 18.51
N PRO A 81 4.72 12.01 18.93
CA PRO A 81 5.90 11.61 18.19
C PRO A 81 6.05 10.10 18.03
N PRO A 82 6.71 9.64 16.94
CA PRO A 82 7.04 8.25 16.75
C PRO A 82 7.87 7.70 17.92
N VAL A 83 7.65 6.43 18.24
CA VAL A 83 8.45 5.70 19.23
C VAL A 83 9.83 5.46 18.63
N LEU A 84 10.87 5.94 19.31
CA LEU A 84 12.25 5.80 18.87
C LEU A 84 12.94 4.65 19.61
N ALA A 85 13.74 3.86 18.88
CA ALA A 85 14.62 2.85 19.44
C ALA A 85 15.98 2.88 18.75
N LYS A 86 17.03 2.54 19.50
CA LYS A 86 18.36 2.36 18.92
C LYS A 86 18.37 1.09 18.08
N TYR A 87 18.80 1.21 16.83
CA TYR A 87 19.03 0.09 15.93
C TYR A 87 20.51 -0.23 15.85
N THR A 88 20.86 -1.48 16.10
CA THR A 88 22.22 -2.00 15.92
C THR A 88 22.17 -3.35 15.23
N PRO A 89 22.82 -3.53 14.07
CA PRO A 89 22.90 -4.83 13.42
C PRO A 89 23.59 -5.85 14.34
N PRO A 90 23.27 -7.15 14.22
CA PRO A 90 23.77 -8.17 15.13
C PRO A 90 25.29 -8.40 14.95
N SER A 91 26.08 -8.01 15.95
CA SER A 91 27.55 -8.16 15.95
C SER A 91 28.02 -9.60 16.21
N THR A 92 27.20 -10.42 16.88
CA THR A 92 27.55 -11.80 17.27
C THR A 92 27.11 -12.85 16.25
N CYS A 93 26.74 -12.44 15.03
CA CYS A 93 26.47 -13.39 13.96
C CYS A 93 27.74 -14.10 13.54
N TYR A 94 27.61 -15.41 13.24
CA TYR A 94 28.73 -16.20 12.74
C TYR A 94 29.32 -15.64 11.44
N SER A 95 28.47 -14.99 10.63
CA SER A 95 28.87 -14.27 9.43
C SER A 95 28.20 -12.90 9.40
N GLN A 96 28.94 -11.90 8.97
CA GLN A 96 28.45 -10.53 8.78
C GLN A 96 28.00 -10.28 7.33
N ARG A 97 27.92 -11.34 6.51
CA ARG A 97 27.45 -11.31 5.12
C ARG A 97 26.09 -11.98 5.03
N PHE A 98 25.05 -11.19 4.80
CA PHE A 98 23.67 -11.67 4.80
C PHE A 98 23.11 -11.75 3.39
N SER A 99 22.49 -12.87 3.05
CA SER A 99 21.81 -13.07 1.77
C SER A 99 20.33 -12.70 1.83
N LYS A 100 19.75 -12.65 3.03
CA LYS A 100 18.37 -12.25 3.28
C LYS A 100 18.26 -11.50 4.59
N ILE A 101 17.49 -10.41 4.61
CA ILE A 101 17.11 -9.71 5.84
C ILE A 101 15.59 -9.54 5.84
N VAL A 102 14.94 -10.03 6.90
CA VAL A 102 13.48 -9.99 7.05
C VAL A 102 13.09 -9.17 8.26
N LEU A 103 12.20 -8.21 8.06
CA LEU A 103 11.50 -7.49 9.12
C LEU A 103 10.28 -8.32 9.54
N GLU A 104 10.12 -8.54 10.85
CA GLU A 104 8.92 -9.17 11.43
C GLU A 104 8.25 -8.17 12.37
N TRP A 105 7.04 -7.73 12.01
CA TRP A 105 6.12 -7.05 12.91
C TRP A 105 5.14 -8.07 13.46
N SER A 106 5.02 -8.17 14.79
CA SER A 106 3.99 -9.01 15.45
C SER A 106 3.19 -8.16 16.41
N ALA A 107 1.87 -8.33 16.39
CA ALA A 107 1.00 -7.58 17.28
C ALA A 107 -0.16 -8.42 17.82
N THR A 108 -0.60 -8.07 19.03
CA THR A 108 -1.86 -8.52 19.61
C THR A 108 -2.70 -7.32 20.02
N SER A 109 -4.02 -7.49 20.01
CA SER A 109 -4.95 -6.48 20.51
C SER A 109 -6.26 -7.14 20.92
N LYS A 110 -6.95 -6.56 21.90
CA LYS A 110 -8.21 -7.07 22.45
C LYS A 110 -9.14 -5.90 22.75
N GLY A 111 -10.42 -6.08 22.49
CA GLY A 111 -11.44 -5.05 22.70
C GLY A 111 -11.98 -4.53 21.38
N ARG A 112 -12.30 -3.24 21.34
CA ARG A 112 -12.81 -2.55 20.15
C ARG A 112 -11.79 -1.51 19.70
N GLN A 113 -11.44 -1.52 18.42
CA GLN A 113 -10.63 -0.49 17.77
C GLN A 113 -10.92 -0.51 16.27
N PHE A 114 -10.82 0.64 15.61
CA PHE A 114 -10.84 0.72 14.16
C PHE A 114 -9.43 0.55 13.61
N ASP A 115 -9.35 0.31 12.33
CA ASP A 115 -8.08 0.22 11.64
C ASP A 115 -7.29 1.52 11.68
N ARG A 116 -5.96 1.39 11.74
CA ARG A 116 -5.00 2.49 11.81
C ARG A 116 -3.87 2.21 10.84
N ILE A 117 -3.41 3.24 10.15
CA ILE A 117 -2.17 3.18 9.39
C ILE A 117 -0.97 3.31 10.33
N PHE A 118 0.11 2.60 10.04
CA PHE A 118 1.36 2.68 10.78
C PHE A 118 2.58 2.51 9.86
N GLY A 119 3.70 3.07 10.31
CA GLY A 119 4.97 3.09 9.57
C GLY A 119 6.15 2.69 10.43
N VAL A 120 7.16 2.08 9.80
CA VAL A 120 8.45 1.73 10.40
C VAL A 120 9.57 2.31 9.54
N TRP A 121 10.40 3.17 10.14
CA TRP A 121 11.54 3.79 9.47
C TRP A 121 12.85 3.45 10.17
N LEU A 122 13.93 3.35 9.39
CA LEU A 122 15.30 3.26 9.91
C LEU A 122 16.12 4.41 9.34
N GLY A 123 16.60 5.31 10.20
CA GLY A 123 17.34 6.50 9.75
C GLY A 123 16.54 7.39 8.78
N GLY A 124 15.20 7.41 8.92
CA GLY A 124 14.28 8.12 8.03
C GLY A 124 13.85 7.34 6.78
N VAL A 125 14.46 6.18 6.46
CA VAL A 125 14.07 5.36 5.30
C VAL A 125 12.90 4.47 5.70
N GLU A 126 11.77 4.57 4.99
CA GLU A 126 10.59 3.74 5.28
C GLU A 126 10.83 2.29 4.86
N LEU A 127 10.62 1.36 5.79
CA LEU A 127 10.80 -0.09 5.58
C LEU A 127 9.46 -0.82 5.44
N LEU A 128 8.43 -0.34 6.14
CA LEU A 128 7.10 -0.95 6.18
C LEU A 128 6.03 0.12 6.39
N ARG A 129 5.03 0.11 5.53
CA ARG A 129 3.73 0.76 5.72
C ARG A 129 2.65 -0.28 5.79
N SER A 130 1.74 -0.16 6.75
CA SER A 130 0.79 -1.22 7.06
C SER A 130 -0.45 -0.68 7.76
N CYS A 131 -1.56 -1.43 7.67
CA CYS A 131 -2.82 -1.20 8.33
C CYS A 131 -3.02 -2.23 9.45
N THR A 132 -3.43 -1.79 10.64
CA THR A 132 -3.74 -2.70 11.75
C THR A 132 -5.01 -3.50 11.48
N ALA A 133 -5.06 -4.76 11.92
CA ALA A 133 -6.33 -5.48 12.01
C ALA A 133 -7.23 -4.93 13.14
N GLU A 134 -8.54 -4.91 12.90
CA GLU A 134 -9.55 -4.59 13.91
C GLU A 134 -9.70 -5.73 14.96
N PRO A 135 -9.49 -5.44 16.26
CA PRO A 135 -9.61 -6.44 17.31
C PRO A 135 -11.06 -6.83 17.60
N ARG A 136 -11.20 -7.92 18.36
CA ARG A 136 -12.47 -8.37 18.93
C ARG A 136 -12.36 -8.60 20.43
N ALA A 137 -13.49 -8.82 21.08
CA ALA A 137 -13.57 -9.05 22.53
C ALA A 137 -12.68 -10.21 23.03
N THR A 138 -12.49 -11.27 22.23
CA THR A 138 -11.63 -12.42 22.57
C THR A 138 -10.15 -12.22 22.20
N GLY A 139 -9.81 -11.10 21.58
CA GLY A 139 -8.45 -10.77 21.14
C GLY A 139 -8.11 -11.30 19.75
N ILE A 140 -7.08 -10.69 19.16
CA ILE A 140 -6.51 -11.02 17.86
C ILE A 140 -4.99 -11.10 17.94
N VAL A 141 -4.38 -11.79 16.97
CA VAL A 141 -2.94 -11.84 16.75
C VAL A 141 -2.67 -11.80 15.25
N TRP A 142 -1.64 -11.06 14.83
CA TRP A 142 -1.17 -11.09 13.45
C TRP A 142 0.32 -10.80 13.39
N THR A 143 0.90 -11.20 12.25
CA THR A 143 2.32 -11.03 11.96
C THR A 143 2.48 -10.62 10.51
N VAL A 144 3.29 -9.60 10.28
CA VAL A 144 3.75 -9.20 8.94
C VAL A 144 5.23 -9.54 8.85
N LYS A 145 5.61 -10.25 7.79
CA LYS A 145 7.01 -10.53 7.45
C LYS A 145 7.32 -9.94 6.10
N LYS A 146 8.28 -9.03 6.04
CA LYS A 146 8.69 -8.35 4.80
C LYS A 146 10.16 -8.61 4.51
N ASP A 147 10.44 -9.00 3.27
CA ASP A 147 11.81 -9.06 2.77
C ASP A 147 12.31 -7.64 2.52
N ILE A 148 13.22 -7.19 3.37
CA ILE A 148 13.80 -5.85 3.33
C ILE A 148 15.25 -5.90 2.86
N THR A 149 15.68 -7.00 2.23
CA THR A 149 17.06 -7.17 1.74
C THR A 149 17.49 -6.06 0.78
N ARG A 150 16.54 -5.46 0.04
CA ARG A 150 16.83 -4.31 -0.84
C ARG A 150 17.47 -3.13 -0.10
N TYR A 151 17.25 -3.00 1.21
CA TYR A 151 17.81 -1.95 2.07
C TYR A 151 19.15 -2.33 2.72
N TYR A 152 19.87 -3.32 2.18
CA TYR A 152 21.05 -3.92 2.78
C TYR A 152 22.08 -2.90 3.31
N SER A 153 22.44 -1.90 2.49
CA SER A 153 23.46 -0.89 2.82
C SER A 153 23.11 -0.02 4.03
N LEU A 154 21.81 0.11 4.33
CA LEU A 154 21.29 0.76 5.53
C LEU A 154 21.26 -0.21 6.72
N LEU A 155 20.80 -1.44 6.49
CA LEU A 155 20.56 -2.44 7.55
C LEU A 155 21.83 -2.98 8.20
N VAL A 156 22.98 -2.87 7.54
CA VAL A 156 24.28 -3.25 8.10
C VAL A 156 24.96 -2.11 8.89
N LYS A 157 24.26 -0.99 9.09
CA LYS A 157 24.75 0.17 9.86
C LYS A 157 23.87 0.39 11.09
N SER A 158 24.46 0.93 12.16
CA SER A 158 23.66 1.38 13.31
C SER A 158 22.86 2.63 12.95
N GLY A 159 21.71 2.82 13.58
CA GLY A 159 20.84 3.96 13.31
C GLY A 159 19.72 4.10 14.34
N THR A 160 18.71 4.89 14.00
CA THR A 160 17.51 5.09 14.82
C THR A 160 16.32 4.47 14.11
N LEU A 161 15.66 3.53 14.79
CA LEU A 161 14.37 3.00 14.38
C LEU A 161 13.28 3.96 14.89
N ALA A 162 12.40 4.41 14.00
CA ALA A 162 11.23 5.20 14.35
C ALA A 162 9.96 4.41 13.96
N VAL A 163 8.98 4.38 14.86
CA VAL A 163 7.73 3.64 14.64
C VAL A 163 6.55 4.52 15.02
N SER A 164 5.68 4.79 14.07
CA SER A 164 4.44 5.55 14.29
C SER A 164 3.24 4.65 14.11
N LEU A 165 2.36 4.63 15.11
CA LEU A 165 1.01 4.05 15.05
C LEU A 165 0.12 4.94 15.90
N GLY A 166 -0.68 5.80 15.25
CA GLY A 166 -1.60 6.70 15.93
C GLY A 166 -2.80 5.93 16.49
N ASN A 167 -2.86 5.73 17.80
CA ASN A 167 -3.96 5.03 18.46
C ASN A 167 -4.65 5.91 19.51
N VAL A 168 -5.95 5.68 19.68
CA VAL A 168 -6.81 6.32 20.68
C VAL A 168 -7.43 5.24 21.55
N VAL A 169 -7.32 5.38 22.87
CA VAL A 169 -7.94 4.48 23.85
C VAL A 169 -8.77 5.26 24.87
N ASP A 170 -10.08 5.00 24.86
CA ASP A 170 -11.10 5.62 25.69
C ASP A 170 -12.19 4.61 26.12
N ARG A 171 -13.40 5.08 26.44
CA ARG A 171 -14.52 4.23 26.89
C ARG A 171 -15.14 3.39 25.77
N THR A 172 -15.01 3.84 24.52
CA THR A 172 -15.53 3.17 23.32
C THR A 172 -14.44 2.35 22.66
N TYR A 173 -13.28 2.96 22.42
CA TYR A 173 -12.11 2.35 21.79
C TYR A 173 -11.19 1.80 22.88
N THR A 174 -11.22 0.49 23.08
CA THR A 174 -10.54 -0.19 24.19
C THR A 174 -9.31 -1.00 23.75
N GLY A 175 -9.10 -1.13 22.44
CA GLY A 175 -8.00 -1.90 21.87
C GLY A 175 -6.65 -1.21 21.97
N VAL A 176 -5.80 -1.70 22.88
CA VAL A 176 -4.37 -1.40 22.91
C VAL A 176 -3.63 -2.35 21.98
N TYR A 177 -2.70 -1.81 21.18
CA TYR A 177 -1.87 -2.60 20.28
C TYR A 177 -0.53 -2.93 20.94
N HIS A 178 -0.33 -4.20 21.28
CA HIS A 178 0.92 -4.70 21.87
C HIS A 178 1.84 -5.19 20.76
N VAL A 179 2.90 -4.44 20.47
CA VAL A 179 3.72 -4.62 19.27
C VAL A 179 5.12 -5.12 19.63
N LYS A 180 5.65 -6.03 18.80
CA LYS A 180 7.04 -6.47 18.78
C LYS A 180 7.59 -6.38 17.36
N ILE A 181 8.75 -5.77 17.20
CA ILE A 181 9.47 -5.68 15.93
C ILE A 181 10.79 -6.43 16.06
N LYS A 182 11.01 -7.39 15.17
CA LYS A 182 12.25 -8.15 15.06
C LYS A 182 12.87 -8.02 13.68
N PHE A 183 14.19 -8.12 13.65
CA PHE A 183 14.94 -8.29 12.41
C PHE A 183 15.58 -9.67 12.40
N HIS A 184 15.46 -10.35 11.26
CA HIS A 184 16.04 -11.66 11.02
C HIS A 184 17.06 -11.55 9.90
N PHE A 185 18.34 -11.70 10.26
CA PHE A 185 19.45 -11.67 9.34
C PHE A 185 19.85 -13.11 9.02
N TYR A 186 19.71 -13.51 7.76
CA TYR A 186 20.09 -14.83 7.28
C TYR A 186 21.43 -14.72 6.56
N PRO A 187 22.51 -15.29 7.13
CA PRO A 187 23.78 -15.39 6.45
C PRO A 187 23.67 -16.12 5.11
N ALA A 188 24.63 -15.90 4.21
CA ALA A 188 24.72 -16.70 3.00
C ALA A 188 25.14 -18.15 3.30
N GLU A 189 24.66 -19.09 2.47
CA GLU A 189 25.04 -20.50 2.55
C GLU A 189 26.50 -20.74 2.15
N ASP A 190 27.02 -19.90 1.25
CA ASP A 190 28.42 -19.91 0.82
C ASP A 190 28.98 -18.48 0.89
N GLU A 191 29.98 -18.26 1.75
CA GLU A 191 30.61 -16.95 1.94
C GLU A 191 31.37 -16.45 0.70
N HIS A 192 31.78 -17.35 -0.19
CA HIS A 192 32.49 -17.04 -1.43
C HIS A 192 31.53 -16.61 -2.55
N LEU A 193 30.25 -16.99 -2.50
CA LEU A 193 29.23 -16.60 -3.49
C LEU A 193 28.60 -15.23 -3.19
N VAL A 194 28.81 -14.66 -2.01
CA VAL A 194 28.23 -13.34 -1.65
C VAL A 194 28.88 -12.19 -2.39
N GLY A 195 30.13 -12.34 -2.84
CA GLY A 195 30.76 -11.37 -3.75
C GLY A 195 29.97 -11.18 -5.05
N ASP A 196 29.16 -12.19 -5.43
CA ASP A 196 28.32 -12.23 -6.63
C ASP A 196 26.81 -12.08 -6.35
N VAL A 197 26.36 -11.91 -5.10
CA VAL A 197 24.97 -11.52 -4.80
C VAL A 197 24.82 -10.03 -5.09
N GLY A 198 24.93 -9.68 -6.37
CA GLY A 198 24.79 -8.34 -6.93
C GLY A 198 25.86 -7.97 -7.96
N ASN A 199 27.08 -8.48 -7.85
CA ASN A 199 28.20 -8.07 -8.69
C ASN A 199 28.88 -9.26 -9.38
N SER A 200 28.21 -9.87 -10.37
CA SER A 200 28.93 -10.74 -11.31
C SER A 200 30.09 -9.94 -11.90
N ARG A 201 31.32 -10.45 -11.74
CA ARG A 201 32.58 -9.80 -12.18
C ARG A 201 32.60 -9.33 -13.65
N ASN A 202 31.64 -9.76 -14.47
CA ASN A 202 31.52 -9.41 -15.89
C ASN A 202 30.20 -8.74 -16.31
N SER A 203 29.28 -8.42 -15.39
CA SER A 203 28.07 -7.63 -15.69
C SER A 203 28.20 -6.22 -15.12
N VAL A 204 27.56 -5.25 -15.78
CA VAL A 204 27.55 -3.87 -15.26
C VAL A 204 26.83 -3.86 -13.89
N PRO A 205 27.50 -3.44 -12.81
CA PRO A 205 26.91 -3.38 -11.48
C PRO A 205 25.66 -2.51 -11.48
N GLY A 206 24.67 -2.85 -10.64
CA GLY A 206 23.54 -1.96 -10.35
C GLY A 206 22.17 -2.51 -10.71
N TYR A 207 21.99 -3.28 -11.80
CA TYR A 207 20.67 -3.76 -12.24
C TYR A 207 20.23 -5.11 -11.64
N GLY A 208 21.12 -5.76 -10.88
CA GLY A 208 20.87 -6.99 -10.13
C GLY A 208 21.35 -6.95 -8.67
N SER A 209 21.93 -5.84 -8.23
CA SER A 209 22.44 -5.62 -6.88
C SER A 209 21.53 -4.70 -6.07
N ASN A 210 21.69 -4.75 -4.74
CA ASN A 210 21.13 -3.74 -3.84
C ASN A 210 21.89 -2.41 -4.00
N ALA A 211 21.27 -1.31 -3.61
CA ALA A 211 21.90 0.01 -3.63
C ALA A 211 23.00 0.14 -2.56
N ASP A 212 24.05 0.88 -2.89
CA ASP A 212 25.21 1.12 -2.02
C ASP A 212 24.91 2.19 -0.95
N LEU A 213 23.95 3.07 -1.24
CA LEU A 213 23.46 4.12 -0.36
C LEU A 213 21.95 4.31 -0.57
N ILE A 214 21.23 4.58 0.50
CA ILE A 214 19.79 4.89 0.46
C ILE A 214 19.60 6.18 1.23
N LEU A 215 19.08 7.21 0.55
CA LEU A 215 18.75 8.48 1.17
C LEU A 215 17.26 8.51 1.53
N PRO A 216 16.90 8.94 2.75
CA PRO A 216 15.51 9.11 3.14
C PRO A 216 14.93 10.36 2.47
N ILE A 217 13.82 10.20 1.75
CA ILE A 217 13.01 11.29 1.22
C ILE A 217 11.71 11.31 2.04
N SER A 218 11.86 11.52 3.35
CA SER A 218 10.80 11.59 4.35
C SER A 218 10.93 12.86 5.18
N ARG A 219 9.93 13.21 5.99
CA ARG A 219 10.01 14.33 6.93
C ARG A 219 11.04 14.04 8.03
N ASN A 220 11.66 15.12 8.52
CA ASN A 220 12.66 15.02 9.57
C ASN A 220 12.00 15.01 10.96
N LEU A 221 12.50 14.18 11.88
CA LEU A 221 12.15 14.25 13.30
C LEU A 221 12.66 15.55 13.96
N PRO A 222 12.04 16.02 15.07
CA PRO A 222 10.85 15.47 15.72
C PRO A 222 9.55 15.91 15.02
N LEU A 223 8.55 15.04 15.06
CA LEU A 223 7.20 15.28 14.53
C LEU A 223 6.18 14.84 15.58
N ASN A 224 4.95 15.33 15.52
CA ASN A 224 3.82 14.81 16.30
C ASN A 224 2.99 13.80 15.48
N ASP A 225 3.61 13.19 14.46
CA ASP A 225 3.04 12.15 13.61
C ASP A 225 4.16 11.29 12.99
N GLY A 226 3.82 10.37 12.09
CA GLY A 226 4.75 9.64 11.21
C GLY A 226 5.59 10.57 10.33
N LEU A 227 6.60 10.00 9.67
CA LEU A 227 7.54 10.77 8.83
C LEU A 227 7.00 11.05 7.41
N TRP A 228 5.72 10.78 7.18
CA TRP A 228 5.07 10.95 5.88
C TRP A 228 4.76 12.42 5.60
N PHE A 229 4.93 12.83 4.35
CA PHE A 229 4.31 14.04 3.81
C PHE A 229 2.81 13.87 3.77
N GLU A 230 2.07 14.90 4.18
CA GLU A 230 0.62 14.95 4.17
C GLU A 230 0.20 15.91 3.07
N ILE A 231 -0.48 15.40 2.04
CA ILE A 231 -1.06 16.24 0.99
C ILE A 231 -2.54 16.38 1.28
N GLU A 232 -2.96 17.60 1.60
CA GLU A 232 -4.34 17.93 1.99
C GLU A 232 -5.25 18.12 0.78
N ASN A 233 -4.71 18.56 -0.35
CA ASN A 233 -5.46 18.80 -1.58
C ASN A 233 -4.55 18.92 -2.81
N ALA A 234 -5.14 19.04 -3.99
CA ALA A 234 -4.39 19.10 -5.25
C ALA A 234 -3.46 20.31 -5.42
N THR A 235 -3.60 21.35 -4.59
CA THR A 235 -2.76 22.58 -4.62
C THR A 235 -1.70 22.62 -3.54
N ASP A 236 -1.52 21.53 -2.80
CA ASP A 236 -0.63 21.40 -1.65
C ASP A 236 0.52 20.42 -1.95
N PRO A 237 1.49 20.82 -2.80
CA PRO A 237 2.64 19.97 -3.07
C PRO A 237 3.62 19.97 -1.89
N GLU A 238 4.09 18.78 -1.54
CA GLU A 238 5.07 18.58 -0.48
C GLU A 238 6.45 18.31 -1.07
N THR A 239 7.51 18.83 -0.44
CA THR A 239 8.87 18.74 -1.01
C THR A 239 9.93 18.33 -0.02
N LYS A 240 11.05 17.82 -0.56
CA LYS A 240 12.22 17.41 0.22
C LYS A 240 13.51 17.69 -0.52
N GLU A 241 14.35 18.49 0.13
CA GLU A 241 15.72 18.72 -0.31
C GLU A 241 16.62 17.51 -0.04
N PHE A 242 17.52 17.23 -0.98
CA PHE A 242 18.53 16.18 -0.88
C PHE A 242 19.78 16.54 -1.68
N ARG A 243 20.86 15.81 -1.42
CA ARG A 243 22.10 15.87 -2.20
C ARG A 243 22.64 14.46 -2.39
N VAL A 244 23.17 14.18 -3.58
CA VAL A 244 23.76 12.87 -3.89
C VAL A 244 25.29 12.94 -3.97
N PRO A 245 26.00 11.83 -3.68
CA PRO A 245 27.42 11.72 -3.97
C PRO A 245 27.73 11.91 -5.46
N LEU A 246 28.87 12.53 -5.77
CA LEU A 246 29.25 12.84 -7.16
C LEU A 246 29.61 11.61 -8.01
N ASN A 247 29.80 10.44 -7.38
CA ASN A 247 30.14 9.19 -8.03
C ASN A 247 28.95 8.25 -8.24
N VAL A 248 27.71 8.72 -8.07
CA VAL A 248 26.52 7.93 -8.36
C VAL A 248 26.44 7.60 -9.85
N TYR A 249 26.19 6.34 -10.21
CA TYR A 249 25.97 5.94 -11.61
C TYR A 249 24.57 5.39 -11.91
N ARG A 250 23.78 5.07 -10.87
CA ARG A 250 22.37 4.68 -10.98
C ARG A 250 21.58 5.24 -9.79
N ALA A 251 20.34 5.67 -10.03
CA ALA A 251 19.43 6.13 -8.99
C ALA A 251 17.99 5.66 -9.28
N VAL A 252 17.32 5.13 -8.26
CA VAL A 252 15.90 4.71 -8.31
C VAL A 252 15.19 5.28 -7.09
N LEU A 253 14.06 5.97 -7.31
CA LEU A 253 13.20 6.45 -6.25
C LEU A 253 12.09 5.43 -6.00
N GLU A 254 12.02 4.89 -4.79
CA GLU A 254 10.90 4.05 -4.35
C GLU A 254 9.89 4.93 -3.61
N VAL A 255 8.64 4.98 -4.08
CA VAL A 255 7.56 5.82 -3.53
C VAL A 255 6.56 4.95 -2.77
N TYR A 256 6.20 5.40 -1.58
CA TYR A 256 5.15 4.84 -0.74
C TYR A 256 3.92 5.76 -0.74
N VAL A 257 2.74 5.19 -0.89
CA VAL A 257 1.48 5.95 -0.98
C VAL A 257 0.39 5.28 -0.15
N SER A 258 -0.37 6.07 0.58
CA SER A 258 -1.63 5.67 1.22
C SER A 258 -2.56 6.87 1.29
N PHE A 259 -3.85 6.64 1.17
CA PHE A 259 -4.91 7.65 1.09
C PHE A 259 -5.90 7.43 2.24
N HIS A 260 -6.42 8.50 2.83
CA HIS A 260 -7.18 8.50 4.09
C HIS A 260 -8.28 9.57 4.05
N GLU A 261 -9.13 9.59 5.08
CA GLU A 261 -10.20 10.59 5.23
C GLU A 261 -11.11 10.66 3.99
N ASN A 262 -11.26 11.84 3.37
CA ASN A 262 -12.15 12.03 2.22
C ASN A 262 -11.67 11.28 0.97
N ASP A 263 -10.40 10.88 0.92
CA ASP A 263 -9.86 10.06 -0.15
C ASP A 263 -9.61 8.60 0.26
N GLU A 264 -10.03 8.14 1.45
CA GLU A 264 -9.96 6.70 1.81
C GLU A 264 -10.69 5.82 0.77
N PHE A 265 -11.80 6.34 0.24
CA PHE A 265 -12.66 5.68 -0.75
C PHE A 265 -12.62 6.38 -2.11
N TRP A 266 -11.50 7.02 -2.48
CA TRP A 266 -11.38 7.88 -3.68
C TRP A 266 -11.94 7.28 -4.97
N TYR A 267 -11.87 5.96 -5.15
CA TYR A 267 -12.41 5.22 -6.29
C TYR A 267 -13.94 5.29 -6.44
N GLY A 268 -14.63 5.66 -5.36
CA GLY A 268 -16.07 5.89 -5.25
C GLY A 268 -16.46 7.35 -5.10
N ASN A 269 -15.52 8.28 -5.13
CA ASN A 269 -15.82 9.71 -4.98
C ASN A 269 -16.63 10.22 -6.18
N LEU A 270 -17.64 11.04 -5.88
CA LEU A 270 -18.61 11.49 -6.86
C LEU A 270 -18.03 12.64 -7.71
N PRO A 271 -18.47 12.78 -8.98
CA PRO A 271 -18.22 13.99 -9.74
C PRO A 271 -18.76 15.23 -9.00
N SER A 272 -17.97 16.30 -8.94
CA SER A 272 -18.36 17.52 -8.23
C SER A 272 -19.62 18.15 -8.83
N GLU A 273 -19.81 18.05 -10.14
CA GLU A 273 -20.99 18.52 -10.87
C GLU A 273 -22.27 17.78 -10.45
N TYR A 274 -22.16 16.47 -10.15
CA TYR A 274 -23.29 15.69 -9.67
C TYR A 274 -23.66 16.07 -8.22
N ILE A 275 -22.66 16.32 -7.37
CA ILE A 275 -22.85 16.81 -6.00
C ILE A 275 -23.57 18.16 -6.02
N GLU A 276 -23.07 19.10 -6.83
CA GLU A 276 -23.63 20.45 -6.96
C GLU A 276 -25.07 20.41 -7.50
N ALA A 277 -25.31 19.69 -8.61
CA ALA A 277 -26.63 19.62 -9.22
C ALA A 277 -27.71 19.02 -8.30
N ASN A 278 -27.32 18.22 -7.32
CA ASN A 278 -28.22 17.58 -6.36
C ASN A 278 -28.17 18.20 -4.95
N ASN A 279 -27.43 19.31 -4.76
CA ASN A 279 -27.22 19.95 -3.45
C ASN A 279 -26.80 18.97 -2.34
N LEU A 280 -25.92 18.02 -2.68
CA LEU A 280 -25.44 17.01 -1.74
C LEU A 280 -24.39 17.61 -0.79
N THR A 281 -24.56 17.39 0.51
CA THR A 281 -23.61 17.83 1.54
C THR A 281 -22.94 16.62 2.19
N GLY A 282 -21.65 16.73 2.52
CA GLY A 282 -20.91 15.68 3.23
C GLY A 282 -20.40 14.53 2.35
N PHE A 283 -20.41 14.70 1.03
CA PHE A 283 -19.83 13.74 0.08
C PHE A 283 -18.49 14.24 -0.45
N ALA A 284 -17.53 13.33 -0.56
CA ALA A 284 -16.25 13.61 -1.20
C ALA A 284 -16.42 13.74 -2.72
N GLY A 285 -15.90 14.84 -3.27
CA GLY A 285 -15.97 15.20 -4.68
C GLY A 285 -14.73 14.82 -5.48
N ASN A 286 -14.50 15.57 -6.56
CA ASN A 286 -13.36 15.45 -7.49
C ASN A 286 -13.28 14.14 -8.29
N GLY A 287 -14.37 13.35 -8.29
CA GLY A 287 -14.48 12.13 -9.09
C GLY A 287 -13.49 11.03 -8.71
N PRO A 288 -13.46 9.92 -9.47
CA PRO A 288 -12.84 8.69 -9.01
C PRO A 288 -11.36 8.53 -9.40
N PHE A 289 -10.68 9.57 -9.90
CA PHE A 289 -9.30 9.47 -10.38
C PHE A 289 -8.33 10.30 -9.54
N ARG A 290 -7.20 9.68 -9.18
CA ARG A 290 -6.09 10.27 -8.44
C ARG A 290 -4.77 9.84 -9.08
N GLU A 291 -3.82 10.76 -9.15
CA GLU A 291 -2.48 10.50 -9.65
C GLU A 291 -1.48 11.18 -8.75
N VAL A 292 -0.52 10.43 -8.23
CA VAL A 292 0.63 11.00 -7.53
C VAL A 292 1.69 11.40 -8.56
N LEU A 293 2.04 12.68 -8.58
CA LEU A 293 3.12 13.24 -9.38
C LEU A 293 4.40 13.29 -8.57
N VAL A 294 5.51 12.91 -9.20
CA VAL A 294 6.85 13.10 -8.64
C VAL A 294 7.62 14.07 -9.52
N SER A 295 8.08 15.17 -8.94
CA SER A 295 8.90 16.18 -9.60
C SER A 295 10.33 16.17 -9.06
N LEU A 296 11.29 16.54 -9.91
CA LEU A 296 12.68 16.81 -9.55
C LEU A 296 13.03 18.22 -10.02
N ASP A 297 13.37 19.09 -9.08
CA ASP A 297 13.59 20.53 -9.30
C ASP A 297 12.43 21.17 -10.11
N GLY A 298 11.20 20.87 -9.70
CA GLY A 298 9.96 21.36 -10.33
C GLY A 298 9.52 20.64 -11.62
N ALA A 299 10.35 19.78 -12.22
CA ALA A 299 9.99 19.05 -13.44
C ALA A 299 9.48 17.63 -13.14
N VAL A 300 8.32 17.23 -13.68
CA VAL A 300 7.78 15.87 -13.49
C VAL A 300 8.73 14.82 -14.08
N VAL A 301 9.16 13.87 -13.24
CA VAL A 301 10.06 12.76 -13.61
C VAL A 301 9.38 11.39 -13.57
N GLY A 302 8.20 11.30 -12.96
CA GLY A 302 7.39 10.09 -12.95
C GLY A 302 6.04 10.29 -12.29
N ALA A 303 5.22 9.25 -12.31
CA ALA A 303 3.92 9.23 -11.66
C ALA A 303 3.62 7.86 -11.06
N VAL A 304 2.69 7.85 -10.09
CA VAL A 304 2.16 6.64 -9.45
C VAL A 304 0.64 6.65 -9.51
N TRP A 305 0.08 5.61 -10.12
CA TRP A 305 -1.37 5.32 -10.08
C TRP A 305 -1.53 4.13 -9.12
N PRO A 306 -1.89 4.40 -7.85
CA PRO A 306 -1.76 3.40 -6.80
C PRO A 306 -2.78 2.27 -6.97
N PHE A 307 -2.43 1.11 -6.44
CA PHE A 307 -3.37 0.03 -6.26
C PHE A 307 -4.44 0.47 -5.26
N THR A 308 -5.71 0.16 -5.54
CA THR A 308 -6.83 0.45 -4.65
C THR A 308 -6.82 -0.51 -3.46
N VAL A 309 -5.92 -0.27 -2.51
CA VAL A 309 -5.91 -0.95 -1.22
C VAL A 309 -7.20 -0.61 -0.49
N VAL A 310 -7.89 -1.62 0.04
CA VAL A 310 -9.00 -1.45 0.97
C VAL A 310 -8.51 -1.84 2.36
N TYR A 311 -8.57 -0.91 3.30
CA TYR A 311 -8.11 -1.14 4.66
C TYR A 311 -9.07 -2.03 5.45
N THR A 312 -8.65 -2.49 6.64
CA THR A 312 -9.40 -3.52 7.37
C THR A 312 -10.69 -3.02 8.03
N GLY A 313 -10.99 -1.72 7.95
CA GLY A 313 -12.28 -1.12 8.26
C GLY A 313 -13.14 -0.76 7.03
N GLY A 314 -12.56 -0.79 5.81
CA GLY A 314 -13.17 -0.19 4.62
C GLY A 314 -14.31 -1.00 4.00
N ILE A 315 -15.23 -0.29 3.33
CA ILE A 315 -16.44 -0.80 2.64
C ILE A 315 -17.39 -1.52 3.61
N ASN A 316 -17.05 -2.75 3.98
CA ASN A 316 -17.73 -3.53 4.99
C ASN A 316 -16.66 -4.23 5.85
N PRO A 317 -16.46 -3.81 7.12
CA PRO A 317 -15.38 -4.31 7.98
C PRO A 317 -15.52 -5.82 8.30
N LEU A 318 -16.66 -6.44 7.97
CA LEU A 318 -16.87 -7.87 8.16
C LEU A 318 -16.16 -8.72 7.11
N PHE A 319 -15.77 -8.16 5.95
CA PHE A 319 -15.01 -8.85 4.91
C PHE A 319 -13.62 -9.27 5.39
N TRP A 320 -12.98 -8.43 6.18
CA TRP A 320 -11.55 -8.50 6.46
C TRP A 320 -11.21 -9.46 7.62
N ARG A 321 -12.10 -10.43 7.86
CA ARG A 321 -12.07 -11.35 9.00
C ARG A 321 -11.93 -12.78 8.48
N PRO A 322 -10.95 -13.56 8.95
CA PRO A 322 -9.62 -13.10 9.38
C PRO A 322 -8.67 -12.81 8.19
N ILE A 323 -9.14 -12.91 6.94
CA ILE A 323 -8.37 -12.66 5.72
C ILE A 323 -8.46 -11.16 5.40
N THR A 324 -7.34 -10.44 5.44
CA THR A 324 -7.35 -8.99 5.21
C THR A 324 -7.24 -8.62 3.73
N GLY A 325 -7.49 -7.36 3.40
CA GLY A 325 -7.42 -6.84 2.03
C GLY A 325 -6.03 -7.02 1.41
N VAL A 326 -5.96 -7.22 0.09
CA VAL A 326 -4.68 -7.28 -0.64
C VAL A 326 -3.87 -6.00 -0.39
N GLY A 327 -2.63 -6.13 0.07
CA GLY A 327 -1.75 -4.99 0.34
C GLY A 327 -2.15 -4.15 1.55
N SER A 328 -3.02 -4.64 2.44
CA SER A 328 -3.38 -3.94 3.68
C SER A 328 -2.31 -4.09 4.76
N PHE A 329 -1.64 -5.24 4.84
CA PHE A 329 -0.60 -5.51 5.82
C PHE A 329 0.81 -5.17 5.32
N ASP A 330 1.05 -5.19 4.01
CA ASP A 330 2.26 -4.67 3.38
C ASP A 330 1.87 -3.85 2.15
N LEU A 331 1.76 -2.53 2.33
CA LEU A 331 1.29 -1.66 1.26
C LEU A 331 2.29 -1.66 0.08
N PRO A 332 1.80 -1.65 -1.18
CA PRO A 332 2.66 -1.62 -2.36
C PRO A 332 3.55 -0.38 -2.42
N THR A 333 4.73 -0.54 -3.04
CA THR A 333 5.65 0.56 -3.37
C THR A 333 5.90 0.62 -4.87
N TYR A 334 6.33 1.79 -5.35
CA TYR A 334 6.45 2.10 -6.77
C TYR A 334 7.83 2.65 -7.09
N ASP A 335 8.55 2.02 -8.03
CA ASP A 335 9.91 2.43 -8.39
C ASP A 335 9.88 3.38 -9.60
N ILE A 336 10.58 4.51 -9.53
CA ILE A 336 10.81 5.46 -10.62
C ILE A 336 12.32 5.51 -10.92
N GLU A 337 12.70 5.26 -12.17
CA GLU A 337 14.11 5.23 -12.58
C GLU A 337 14.63 6.67 -12.82
N ILE A 338 15.41 7.17 -11.86
CA ILE A 338 15.98 8.53 -11.85
C ILE A 338 17.29 8.62 -12.64
N THR A 339 17.91 7.48 -12.98
CA THR A 339 19.21 7.42 -13.68
C THR A 339 19.34 8.35 -14.91
N PRO A 340 18.33 8.50 -15.81
CA PRO A 340 18.41 9.46 -16.92
C PRO A 340 18.63 10.91 -16.47
N PHE A 341 18.17 11.28 -15.28
CA PHE A 341 18.25 12.62 -14.71
C PHE A 341 19.50 12.86 -13.86
N LEU A 342 20.36 11.84 -13.64
CA LEU A 342 21.59 12.00 -12.85
C LEU A 342 22.47 13.16 -13.35
N ALA A 343 22.47 13.43 -14.65
CA ALA A 343 23.17 14.57 -15.25
C ALA A 343 22.81 15.94 -14.62
N LYS A 344 21.58 16.07 -14.09
CA LYS A 344 21.10 17.30 -13.46
C LYS A 344 21.51 17.40 -11.98
N ILE A 345 21.71 16.27 -11.32
CA ILE A 345 21.88 16.21 -9.85
C ILE A 345 23.30 15.84 -9.38
N LEU A 346 24.22 15.61 -10.33
CA LEU A 346 25.64 15.31 -10.08
C LEU A 346 26.52 16.57 -10.03
N ASP A 347 26.00 17.68 -9.49
CA ASP A 347 26.72 18.95 -9.39
C ASP A 347 27.19 19.30 -7.97
N GLY A 348 26.75 18.52 -6.97
CA GLY A 348 27.10 18.71 -5.57
C GLY A 348 26.28 19.80 -4.87
N LYS A 349 25.17 20.24 -5.45
CA LYS A 349 24.22 21.15 -4.83
C LYS A 349 23.06 20.39 -4.19
N LEU A 350 22.19 21.14 -3.52
CA LEU A 350 20.90 20.64 -3.08
C LEU A 350 19.94 20.63 -4.27
N HIS A 351 19.16 19.57 -4.35
CA HIS A 351 18.06 19.36 -5.29
C HIS A 351 16.81 19.01 -4.52
N GLU A 352 15.66 19.10 -5.15
CA GLU A 352 14.38 18.90 -4.50
C GLU A 352 13.55 17.83 -5.22
N PHE A 353 13.06 16.85 -4.46
CA PHE A 353 11.92 16.04 -4.90
C PHE A 353 10.64 16.69 -4.41
N GLY A 354 9.66 16.82 -5.30
CA GLY A 354 8.30 17.26 -4.98
C GLY A 354 7.28 16.17 -5.22
N PHE A 355 6.23 16.17 -4.41
CA PHE A 355 5.10 15.24 -4.47
C PHE A 355 3.80 16.02 -4.51
N SER A 356 2.92 15.70 -5.44
CA SER A 356 1.56 16.26 -5.46
C SER A 356 0.57 15.20 -5.90
N VAL A 357 -0.72 15.39 -5.62
CA VAL A 357 -1.76 14.45 -6.02
C VAL A 357 -2.85 15.15 -6.82
N THR A 358 -3.01 14.78 -8.08
CA THR A 358 -4.07 15.29 -8.94
C THR A 358 -5.43 14.95 -8.35
N ASN A 359 -6.33 15.94 -8.28
CA ASN A 359 -7.69 15.83 -7.74
C ASN A 359 -7.78 15.45 -6.25
N ALA A 360 -6.66 15.49 -5.51
CA ALA A 360 -6.67 15.08 -4.10
C ALA A 360 -7.66 15.86 -3.25
N LEU A 361 -8.26 15.10 -2.34
CA LEU A 361 -8.84 15.54 -1.10
C LEU A 361 -7.97 14.99 0.04
N ASN A 362 -8.15 15.56 1.22
CA ASN A 362 -7.38 15.18 2.38
C ASN A 362 -7.70 13.72 2.79
N VAL A 363 -6.74 12.90 3.22
CA VAL A 363 -5.28 13.12 3.30
C VAL A 363 -4.55 12.05 2.51
N TRP A 364 -3.54 12.43 1.73
CA TRP A 364 -2.59 11.52 1.11
C TRP A 364 -1.28 11.52 1.87
N LEU A 365 -0.88 10.35 2.37
CA LEU A 365 0.41 10.16 3.02
C LEU A 365 1.43 9.64 2.02
N ILE A 366 2.51 10.39 1.81
CA ILE A 366 3.57 10.06 0.85
C ILE A 366 4.92 9.98 1.55
N ASP A 367 5.75 9.05 1.11
CA ASP A 367 7.17 8.94 1.49
C ASP A 367 7.94 8.39 0.30
N ALA A 368 9.26 8.56 0.30
CA ALA A 368 10.10 7.89 -0.66
C ALA A 368 11.51 7.56 -0.14
N ASN A 369 12.13 6.57 -0.78
CA ASN A 369 13.52 6.18 -0.54
C ASN A 369 14.30 6.30 -1.84
N LEU A 370 15.37 7.11 -1.84
CA LEU A 370 16.26 7.23 -3.01
C LEU A 370 17.39 6.21 -2.91
N HIS A 371 17.29 5.16 -3.70
CA HIS A 371 18.28 4.08 -3.84
C HIS A 371 19.37 4.51 -4.81
N LEU A 372 20.64 4.52 -4.37
CA LEU A 372 21.80 5.01 -5.11
C LEU A 372 22.87 3.93 -5.25
N TRP A 373 23.40 3.78 -6.47
CA TRP A 373 24.56 2.94 -6.73
C TRP A 373 25.78 3.80 -7.03
N LEU A 374 26.88 3.50 -6.35
CA LEU A 374 28.09 4.33 -6.30
C LEU A 374 29.24 3.66 -7.05
N ASP A 375 29.99 4.43 -7.82
CA ASP A 375 31.21 3.97 -8.47
C ASP A 375 32.36 4.02 -7.46
N ASP A 376 32.82 2.85 -7.01
CA ASP A 376 33.92 2.69 -6.06
C ASP A 376 35.30 3.02 -6.67
N LYS A 377 35.40 3.04 -8.01
CA LYS A 377 36.64 3.30 -8.74
C LYS A 377 36.74 4.73 -9.28
N SER A 378 35.71 5.55 -9.09
CA SER A 378 35.71 6.94 -9.50
C SER A 378 35.21 7.85 -8.38
N THR A 379 35.83 9.00 -8.22
CA THR A 379 35.35 10.05 -7.31
C THR A 379 34.21 10.88 -7.91
N LYS A 380 34.03 10.82 -9.24
CA LYS A 380 32.97 11.53 -9.95
C LYS A 380 32.49 10.78 -11.20
N THR A 381 31.19 10.81 -11.44
CA THR A 381 30.57 10.36 -12.70
C THR A 381 30.11 11.59 -13.50
N ALA A 382 29.86 11.38 -14.79
CA ALA A 382 29.31 12.42 -15.66
C ALA A 382 28.08 11.88 -16.37
N GLY A 383 27.08 12.71 -16.61
CA GLY A 383 25.89 12.30 -17.34
C GLY A 383 25.41 13.35 -18.33
N LYS A 384 24.48 12.95 -19.18
CA LYS A 384 23.68 13.85 -19.99
C LYS A 384 22.26 13.31 -20.12
N LEU A 385 21.28 14.14 -19.79
CA LEU A 385 19.89 13.90 -20.15
C LEU A 385 19.73 14.18 -21.65
N LEU A 386 19.19 13.22 -22.41
CA LEU A 386 18.99 13.33 -23.85
C LEU A 386 17.56 13.77 -24.16
N THR A 387 16.59 13.08 -23.57
CA THR A 387 15.17 13.36 -23.76
C THR A 387 14.43 13.21 -22.45
N SER A 388 13.42 14.05 -22.24
CA SER A 388 12.49 13.95 -21.12
C SER A 388 11.14 14.43 -21.63
N ASN A 389 10.22 13.49 -21.82
CA ASN A 389 8.89 13.73 -22.34
C ASN A 389 7.88 13.31 -21.29
N CYS A 390 7.11 14.27 -20.78
CA CYS A 390 5.94 14.02 -19.96
C CYS A 390 4.75 14.60 -20.73
N LEU A 391 3.94 13.74 -21.35
CA LEU A 391 2.74 14.22 -22.03
C LEU A 391 1.72 14.70 -20.99
N PRO A 392 0.91 15.73 -21.31
CA PRO A 392 -0.24 16.09 -20.49
C PRO A 392 -1.17 14.90 -20.27
N LEU A 393 -1.89 14.92 -19.16
CA LEU A 393 -2.89 13.91 -18.84
C LEU A 393 -4.01 13.96 -19.89
N ALA A 394 -4.26 12.85 -20.57
CA ALA A 394 -5.39 12.76 -21.51
C ALA A 394 -6.60 12.20 -20.76
N VAL A 395 -7.58 13.08 -20.50
CA VAL A 395 -8.79 12.78 -19.74
C VAL A 395 -10.01 12.79 -20.65
N SER A 396 -10.87 11.79 -20.50
CA SER A 396 -12.22 11.76 -21.05
C SER A 396 -13.21 11.50 -19.93
N SER A 397 -14.30 12.26 -19.89
CA SER A 397 -15.36 12.07 -18.92
C SER A 397 -16.73 12.20 -19.58
N ALA A 398 -17.71 11.48 -19.06
CA ALA A 398 -19.11 11.63 -19.44
C ALA A 398 -19.98 11.45 -18.20
N LEU A 399 -20.94 12.36 -18.03
CA LEU A 399 -21.88 12.38 -16.92
C LEU A 399 -23.29 12.29 -17.52
N ASP A 400 -24.06 11.30 -17.10
CA ASP A 400 -25.45 11.10 -17.53
C ASP A 400 -26.30 10.77 -16.30
N PHE A 401 -27.05 11.76 -15.80
CA PHE A 401 -27.82 11.58 -14.58
C PHE A 401 -29.12 12.40 -14.59
N LYS A 402 -30.10 11.93 -13.82
CA LYS A 402 -31.37 12.61 -13.57
C LYS A 402 -31.68 12.53 -12.08
N GLY A 403 -31.57 13.68 -11.41
CA GLY A 403 -31.62 13.71 -9.95
C GLY A 403 -30.53 12.83 -9.36
N PHE A 404 -30.89 11.96 -8.42
CA PHE A 404 -29.96 11.10 -7.69
C PHE A 404 -29.47 9.87 -8.47
N ASP A 405 -30.10 9.52 -9.59
CA ASP A 405 -29.73 8.32 -10.34
C ASP A 405 -28.97 8.69 -11.63
N GLY A 406 -27.92 7.94 -11.95
CA GLY A 406 -27.08 8.27 -13.08
C GLY A 406 -25.87 7.36 -13.27
N LYS A 407 -25.12 7.64 -14.33
CA LYS A 407 -23.92 6.91 -14.72
C LYS A 407 -22.81 7.89 -15.08
N PHE A 408 -21.61 7.61 -14.58
CA PHE A 408 -20.42 8.40 -14.79
C PHE A 408 -19.33 7.54 -15.42
N LEU A 409 -18.69 8.07 -16.44
CA LEU A 409 -17.56 7.45 -17.13
C LEU A 409 -16.35 8.34 -16.95
N THR A 410 -15.22 7.76 -16.59
CA THR A 410 -13.93 8.46 -16.53
C THR A 410 -12.87 7.58 -17.19
N GLY A 411 -12.23 8.10 -18.23
CA GLY A 411 -11.09 7.50 -18.91
C GLY A 411 -9.88 8.41 -18.77
N VAL A 412 -8.74 7.86 -18.38
CA VAL A 412 -7.50 8.64 -18.26
C VAL A 412 -6.34 7.86 -18.85
N SER A 413 -5.42 8.53 -19.54
CA SER A 413 -4.17 7.94 -19.98
C SER A 413 -2.99 8.89 -19.85
N ARG A 414 -1.80 8.32 -19.65
CA ARG A 414 -0.55 9.07 -19.54
C ARG A 414 0.63 8.30 -20.10
N SER A 415 1.61 9.04 -20.62
CA SER A 415 2.91 8.50 -21.02
C SER A 415 4.03 9.44 -20.56
N ILE A 416 4.98 8.88 -19.82
CA ILE A 416 6.19 9.55 -19.35
C ILE A 416 7.38 8.75 -19.88
N SER A 417 8.37 9.41 -20.45
CA SER A 417 9.60 8.77 -20.90
C SER A 417 10.80 9.68 -20.74
N SER A 418 11.93 9.09 -20.37
CA SER A 418 13.20 9.81 -20.25
C SER A 418 14.34 8.93 -20.73
N SER A 419 15.30 9.53 -21.42
CA SER A 419 16.53 8.87 -21.82
C SER A 419 17.72 9.73 -21.51
N GLY A 420 18.78 9.12 -21.00
CA GLY A 420 20.02 9.78 -20.65
C GLY A 420 21.17 8.78 -20.65
N TRP A 421 22.39 9.29 -20.50
CA TRP A 421 23.55 8.43 -20.27
C TRP A 421 24.34 8.88 -19.06
N VAL A 422 24.99 7.91 -18.42
CA VAL A 422 25.98 8.14 -17.36
C VAL A 422 27.28 7.43 -17.73
N LYS A 423 28.40 8.13 -17.54
CA LYS A 423 29.76 7.64 -17.74
C LYS A 423 30.42 7.47 -16.38
N SER A 424 30.78 6.24 -16.06
CA SER A 424 31.49 5.81 -14.86
C SER A 424 32.70 4.95 -15.24
N SER A 425 33.40 4.38 -14.27
CA SER A 425 34.46 3.38 -14.47
C SER A 425 33.99 2.15 -15.24
N TYR A 426 32.68 1.85 -15.20
CA TYR A 426 32.03 0.76 -15.92
C TYR A 426 31.75 1.10 -17.41
N GLY A 427 32.06 2.33 -17.83
CA GLY A 427 31.87 2.85 -19.18
C GLY A 427 30.65 3.76 -19.30
N LYS A 428 30.28 4.08 -20.54
CA LYS A 428 29.11 4.90 -20.84
C LYS A 428 27.87 4.04 -21.01
N ILE A 429 26.92 4.18 -20.08
CA ILE A 429 25.66 3.43 -20.05
C ILE A 429 24.53 4.39 -20.40
N MET A 430 23.75 4.04 -21.42
CA MET A 430 22.52 4.73 -21.77
C MET A 430 21.34 4.05 -21.09
N THR A 431 20.49 4.81 -20.42
CA THR A 431 19.29 4.33 -19.75
C THR A 431 18.07 5.02 -20.33
N THR A 432 17.09 4.21 -20.73
CA THR A 432 15.78 4.69 -21.15
C THR A 432 14.74 4.14 -20.19
N TRP A 433 13.94 5.04 -19.63
CA TRP A 433 12.83 4.77 -18.72
C TRP A 433 11.53 5.20 -19.40
N LYS A 434 10.47 4.41 -19.22
CA LYS A 434 9.13 4.70 -19.73
C LYS A 434 8.06 4.20 -18.76
N GLN A 435 7.04 5.02 -18.52
CA GLN A 435 5.78 4.67 -17.87
C GLN A 435 4.63 4.95 -18.82
N GLU A 436 3.73 3.97 -18.97
CA GLU A 436 2.47 4.14 -19.69
C GLU A 436 1.33 3.70 -18.79
N PHE A 437 0.31 4.55 -18.70
CA PHE A 437 -0.83 4.33 -17.84
C PHE A 437 -2.14 4.45 -18.61
N LYS A 438 -3.11 3.60 -18.25
CA LYS A 438 -4.51 3.69 -18.71
C LYS A 438 -5.45 3.38 -17.55
N TYR A 439 -6.49 4.18 -17.41
CA TYR A 439 -7.46 4.11 -16.34
C TYR A 439 -8.84 4.17 -16.96
N SER A 440 -9.74 3.34 -16.46
CA SER A 440 -11.16 3.47 -16.70
C SER A 440 -11.94 3.31 -15.41
N ASN A 441 -13.00 4.09 -15.26
CA ASN A 441 -13.99 3.95 -14.22
C ASN A 441 -15.38 4.13 -14.80
N ILE A 442 -16.26 3.21 -14.45
CA ILE A 442 -17.69 3.30 -14.66
C ILE A 442 -18.33 3.27 -13.29
N MET A 443 -18.97 4.36 -12.92
CA MET A 443 -19.74 4.49 -11.70
C MET A 443 -21.22 4.63 -12.05
N ALA A 444 -22.09 3.93 -11.33
CA ALA A 444 -23.53 4.08 -11.46
C ALA A 444 -24.15 4.31 -10.08
N MET A 445 -24.97 5.37 -9.98
CA MET A 445 -25.83 5.68 -8.85
C MET A 445 -27.25 5.27 -9.20
N GLY A 446 -27.93 4.60 -8.28
CA GLY A 446 -29.30 4.14 -8.46
C GLY A 446 -30.09 4.11 -7.17
N ASN A 447 -31.37 3.75 -7.26
CA ASN A 447 -32.27 3.64 -6.13
C ASN A 447 -32.35 4.92 -5.29
N HIS A 448 -32.36 6.09 -5.94
CA HIS A 448 -32.28 7.40 -5.29
C HIS A 448 -30.97 7.54 -4.48
N ALA A 449 -29.83 7.27 -5.12
CA ALA A 449 -28.48 7.27 -4.55
C ALA A 449 -28.18 6.23 -3.44
N ASN A 450 -29.11 5.32 -3.14
CA ASN A 450 -28.88 4.22 -2.19
C ASN A 450 -27.95 3.13 -2.73
N LEU A 451 -27.90 2.98 -4.05
CA LEU A 451 -27.09 2.01 -4.77
C LEU A 451 -25.90 2.71 -5.43
N GLN A 452 -24.71 2.18 -5.21
CA GLN A 452 -23.50 2.54 -5.93
C GLN A 452 -22.85 1.29 -6.53
N ILE A 453 -22.57 1.35 -7.83
CA ILE A 453 -21.80 0.31 -8.54
C ILE A 453 -20.57 0.96 -9.15
N ILE A 454 -19.40 0.37 -8.92
CA ILE A 454 -18.11 0.84 -9.45
C ILE A 454 -17.46 -0.29 -10.23
N LYS A 455 -16.98 0.02 -11.44
CA LYS A 455 -16.10 -0.83 -12.24
C LYS A 455 -14.88 0.00 -12.64
N GLN A 456 -13.77 -0.24 -11.96
CA GLN A 456 -12.50 0.43 -12.19
C GLN A 456 -11.47 -0.53 -12.76
N LEU A 457 -10.60 -0.03 -13.63
CA LEU A 457 -9.43 -0.74 -14.12
C LEU A 457 -8.25 0.22 -14.27
N ILE A 458 -7.15 -0.10 -13.60
CA ILE A 458 -5.87 0.61 -13.73
C ILE A 458 -4.88 -0.32 -14.45
N HIS A 459 -4.30 0.16 -15.53
CA HIS A 459 -3.20 -0.48 -16.25
C HIS A 459 -1.94 0.37 -16.09
N SER A 460 -0.84 -0.28 -15.70
CA SER A 460 0.51 0.30 -15.71
C SER A 460 1.45 -0.58 -16.52
N ASN A 461 2.24 0.04 -17.40
CA ASN A 461 3.35 -0.57 -18.10
C ASN A 461 4.61 0.27 -17.88
N GLU A 462 5.57 -0.31 -17.17
CA GLU A 462 6.84 0.31 -16.80
C GLU A 462 7.97 -0.43 -17.51
N SER A 463 8.92 0.31 -18.08
CA SER A 463 10.10 -0.31 -18.71
C SER A 463 11.37 0.48 -18.51
N VAL A 464 12.44 -0.22 -18.13
CA VAL A 464 13.81 0.30 -18.05
C VAL A 464 14.67 -0.51 -19.01
N VAL A 465 15.42 0.17 -19.89
CA VAL A 465 16.40 -0.46 -20.77
C VAL A 465 17.74 0.25 -20.59
N ALA A 466 18.76 -0.49 -20.20
CA ALA A 466 20.13 -0.02 -20.04
C ALA A 466 21.04 -0.66 -21.10
N LYS A 467 21.81 0.17 -21.82
CA LYS A 467 22.69 -0.24 -22.93
C LYS A 467 24.09 0.33 -22.78
N LYS A 468 25.10 -0.44 -23.22
CA LYS A 468 26.49 0.02 -23.41
C LYS A 468 26.87 -0.26 -24.86
N GLY A 469 27.00 0.80 -25.65
CA GLY A 469 27.11 0.67 -27.12
C GLY A 469 25.86 0.01 -27.70
N SER A 470 26.04 -1.03 -28.51
CA SER A 470 24.94 -1.84 -29.08
C SER A 470 24.43 -2.93 -28.13
N SER A 471 25.15 -3.25 -27.06
CA SER A 471 24.81 -4.33 -26.13
C SER A 471 23.80 -3.88 -25.07
N THR A 472 22.70 -4.62 -24.91
CA THR A 472 21.75 -4.45 -23.80
C THR A 472 22.31 -5.09 -22.55
N LEU A 473 22.50 -4.29 -21.50
CA LEU A 473 22.99 -4.73 -20.20
C LEU A 473 21.85 -5.22 -19.31
N ALA A 474 20.75 -4.47 -19.33
CA ALA A 474 19.56 -4.80 -18.58
C ALA A 474 18.30 -4.32 -19.32
N SER A 475 17.24 -5.12 -19.24
CA SER A 475 15.88 -4.75 -19.65
C SER A 475 14.92 -5.26 -18.59
N ILE A 476 14.21 -4.35 -17.95
CA ILE A 476 13.16 -4.64 -16.98
C ILE A 476 11.85 -4.15 -17.58
N ARG A 477 10.84 -5.01 -17.61
CA ARG A 477 9.46 -4.65 -17.97
C ARG A 477 8.53 -5.14 -16.89
N VAL A 478 7.63 -4.28 -16.43
CA VAL A 478 6.63 -4.60 -15.42
C VAL A 478 5.27 -4.16 -15.94
N TYR A 479 4.35 -5.11 -16.03
CA TYR A 479 2.96 -4.89 -16.41
C TYR A 479 2.11 -5.14 -15.18
N ARG A 480 1.21 -4.21 -14.84
CA ARG A 480 0.30 -4.33 -13.72
C ARG A 480 -1.11 -3.98 -14.14
N ASP A 481 -2.06 -4.81 -13.69
CA ASP A 481 -3.49 -4.62 -13.88
C ASP A 481 -4.20 -4.69 -12.53
N PHE A 482 -4.93 -3.63 -12.20
CA PHE A 482 -5.68 -3.49 -10.95
C PHE A 482 -7.18 -3.32 -11.23
N PRO A 483 -7.91 -4.40 -11.56
CA PRO A 483 -9.36 -4.35 -11.62
C PRO A 483 -9.95 -4.23 -10.21
N PHE A 484 -10.99 -3.40 -10.09
CA PHE A 484 -11.76 -3.22 -8.87
C PHE A 484 -13.25 -3.10 -9.23
N TYR A 485 -14.07 -3.88 -8.55
CA TYR A 485 -15.52 -3.87 -8.65
C TYR A 485 -16.11 -3.71 -7.26
N LEU A 486 -17.09 -2.82 -7.14
CA LEU A 486 -17.90 -2.66 -5.94
C LEU A 486 -19.36 -2.60 -6.33
N TYR A 487 -20.19 -3.31 -5.58
CA TYR A 487 -21.63 -3.11 -5.48
C TYR A 487 -21.92 -2.81 -4.02
N SER A 488 -22.54 -1.67 -3.74
CA SER A 488 -23.00 -1.31 -2.40
C SER A 488 -24.42 -0.79 -2.50
N ASN A 489 -25.32 -1.36 -1.70
CA ASN A 489 -26.70 -0.91 -1.61
C ASN A 489 -27.07 -0.72 -0.15
N SER A 490 -27.63 0.43 0.20
CA SER A 490 -28.02 0.75 1.56
C SER A 490 -29.51 1.07 1.66
N VAL A 491 -30.13 0.73 2.78
CA VAL A 491 -31.55 0.99 3.06
C VAL A 491 -31.67 1.55 4.46
N ASP A 492 -32.25 2.73 4.59
CA ASP A 492 -32.64 3.27 5.89
C ASP A 492 -33.82 2.47 6.46
N GLN A 493 -33.65 1.93 7.66
CA GLN A 493 -34.67 1.20 8.42
C GLN A 493 -35.34 2.09 9.49
N GLY A 494 -34.99 3.38 9.53
CA GLY A 494 -35.41 4.36 10.53
C GLY A 494 -34.70 4.18 11.88
N LYS A 495 -34.95 5.11 12.81
CA LYS A 495 -34.37 5.10 14.18
C LYS A 495 -32.83 4.99 14.16
N ASP A 496 -32.19 5.77 13.31
CA ASP A 496 -30.74 5.78 13.09
C ASP A 496 -30.18 4.39 12.71
N THR A 497 -30.94 3.58 11.97
CA THR A 497 -30.56 2.21 11.62
C THR A 497 -30.51 2.06 10.11
N THR A 498 -29.35 1.64 9.59
CA THR A 498 -29.15 1.42 8.16
C THR A 498 -28.78 -0.04 7.93
N PHE A 499 -29.35 -0.66 6.91
CA PHE A 499 -28.96 -1.98 6.42
C PHE A 499 -28.20 -1.81 5.11
N SER A 500 -26.97 -2.33 5.03
CA SER A 500 -26.18 -2.35 3.80
C SER A 500 -25.95 -3.77 3.30
N THR A 501 -25.86 -3.92 1.99
CA THR A 501 -25.42 -5.13 1.30
C THR A 501 -24.32 -4.74 0.33
N ASP A 502 -23.18 -5.41 0.45
CA ASP A 502 -21.95 -5.05 -0.21
C ASP A 502 -21.32 -6.28 -0.85
N ASN A 503 -20.89 -6.16 -2.10
CA ASN A 503 -20.09 -7.15 -2.80
C ASN A 503 -18.90 -6.46 -3.48
N PHE A 504 -17.70 -7.03 -3.37
CA PHE A 504 -16.54 -6.50 -4.05
C PHE A 504 -15.72 -7.60 -4.73
N THR A 505 -14.99 -7.19 -5.76
CA THR A 505 -13.91 -7.98 -6.37
C THR A 505 -12.74 -7.04 -6.62
N MET A 506 -11.55 -7.39 -6.15
CA MET A 506 -10.32 -6.66 -6.43
C MET A 506 -9.22 -7.63 -6.86
N ALA A 507 -8.28 -7.17 -7.70
CA ALA A 507 -7.10 -7.96 -8.00
C ALA A 507 -5.82 -7.15 -8.11
N PHE A 508 -4.73 -7.73 -7.62
CA PHE A 508 -3.37 -7.26 -7.88
C PHE A 508 -2.72 -8.25 -8.86
N ASN A 509 -2.66 -7.89 -10.13
CA ASN A 509 -1.98 -8.69 -11.14
C ASN A 509 -0.66 -8.01 -11.54
N GLU A 510 0.43 -8.77 -11.60
CA GLU A 510 1.73 -8.29 -12.08
C GLU A 510 2.36 -9.32 -13.02
N ARG A 511 2.95 -8.87 -14.12
CA ARG A 511 3.91 -9.65 -14.90
C ARG A 511 5.22 -8.89 -14.98
N ARG A 512 6.31 -9.56 -14.65
CA ARG A 512 7.64 -8.97 -14.64
C ARG A 512 8.56 -9.78 -15.54
N HIS A 513 9.28 -9.09 -16.40
CA HIS A 513 10.34 -9.66 -17.23
C HIS A 513 11.63 -8.90 -16.95
N ARG A 514 12.69 -9.64 -16.63
CA ARG A 514 14.03 -9.08 -16.45
C ARG A 514 15.01 -9.88 -17.30
N ASP A 515 15.72 -9.17 -18.16
CA ASP A 515 16.88 -9.67 -18.90
C ASP A 515 18.09 -8.87 -18.43
N SER A 516 19.13 -9.53 -17.93
CA SER A 516 20.39 -8.91 -17.53
C SER A 516 21.57 -9.57 -18.24
N GLY A 517 21.47 -9.72 -19.57
CA GLY A 517 22.53 -10.27 -20.42
C GLY A 517 22.63 -11.79 -20.32
N SER A 518 23.19 -12.31 -19.23
CA SER A 518 23.37 -13.75 -18.99
C SER A 518 22.20 -14.40 -18.26
N MET A 519 21.34 -13.62 -17.60
CA MET A 519 20.24 -14.13 -16.79
C MET A 519 18.90 -13.54 -17.23
N ARG A 520 17.97 -14.42 -17.59
CA ARG A 520 16.57 -14.09 -17.88
C ARG A 520 15.69 -14.64 -16.77
N SER A 521 14.85 -13.78 -16.22
CA SER A 521 13.84 -14.16 -15.24
C SER A 521 12.50 -13.55 -15.62
N SER A 522 11.45 -14.31 -15.37
CA SER A 522 10.08 -13.85 -15.49
C SER A 522 9.29 -14.28 -14.28
N SER A 523 8.34 -13.45 -13.89
CA SER A 523 7.33 -13.82 -12.91
C SER A 523 5.96 -13.30 -13.31
N SER A 524 4.93 -14.02 -12.88
CA SER A 524 3.55 -13.62 -12.97
C SER A 524 2.87 -13.81 -11.62
N LEU A 525 2.04 -12.84 -11.25
CA LEU A 525 1.21 -12.83 -10.07
C LEU A 525 -0.22 -12.55 -10.52
N SER A 526 -1.14 -13.37 -10.04
CA SER A 526 -2.57 -13.07 -10.01
C SER A 526 -3.06 -13.26 -8.58
N ASN A 527 -3.50 -12.18 -7.96
CA ASN A 527 -4.02 -12.17 -6.60
C ASN A 527 -5.41 -11.56 -6.61
N VAL A 528 -6.44 -12.41 -6.65
CA VAL A 528 -7.85 -12.01 -6.78
C VAL A 528 -8.55 -12.25 -5.45
N GLN A 529 -9.24 -11.23 -4.95
CA GLN A 529 -10.02 -11.29 -3.72
C GLN A 529 -11.46 -10.85 -4.00
N ASN A 530 -12.41 -11.63 -3.50
CA ASN A 530 -13.83 -11.34 -3.58
C ASN A 530 -14.40 -11.34 -2.16
N GLY A 531 -15.38 -10.49 -1.92
CA GLY A 531 -16.16 -10.57 -0.70
C GLY A 531 -17.60 -10.18 -0.92
N GLN A 532 -18.44 -10.70 -0.04
CA GLN A 532 -19.88 -10.46 -0.01
C GLN A 532 -20.36 -10.43 1.42
N GLY A 533 -21.35 -9.60 1.69
CA GLY A 533 -21.85 -9.46 3.04
C GLY A 533 -22.93 -8.41 3.18
N TYR A 534 -23.46 -8.36 4.38
CA TYR A 534 -24.43 -7.37 4.78
C TYR A 534 -24.14 -6.95 6.21
N MET A 535 -24.53 -5.74 6.56
CA MET A 535 -24.47 -5.26 7.93
C MET A 535 -25.66 -4.38 8.26
N THR A 536 -26.08 -4.44 9.51
CA THR A 536 -26.98 -3.48 10.12
C THR A 536 -26.14 -2.59 11.03
N VAL A 537 -26.17 -1.30 10.76
CA VAL A 537 -25.49 -0.28 11.55
C VAL A 537 -26.55 0.52 12.28
N LYS A 538 -26.39 0.67 13.60
CA LYS A 538 -27.20 1.57 14.41
C LYS A 538 -26.32 2.70 14.92
N LYS A 539 -26.67 3.94 14.56
CA LYS A 539 -25.82 5.13 14.73
C LYS A 539 -24.48 4.93 14.01
N HIS A 540 -23.43 4.56 14.76
CA HIS A 540 -22.08 4.35 14.25
C HIS A 540 -21.54 2.94 14.59
N LEU A 541 -22.41 2.03 15.05
CA LEU A 541 -22.02 0.70 15.52
C LEU A 541 -22.70 -0.38 14.68
N VAL A 542 -21.89 -1.30 14.16
CA VAL A 542 -22.38 -2.55 13.58
C VAL A 542 -23.03 -3.37 14.71
N VAL A 543 -24.33 -3.65 14.58
CA VAL A 543 -25.12 -4.43 15.56
C VAL A 543 -25.35 -5.87 15.12
N SER A 544 -25.39 -6.11 13.81
CA SER A 544 -25.50 -7.43 13.20
C SER A 544 -24.93 -7.41 11.80
N GLY A 545 -24.50 -8.57 11.30
CA GLY A 545 -24.03 -8.70 9.93
C GLY A 545 -23.27 -10.00 9.70
N LEU A 546 -22.95 -10.24 8.44
CA LEU A 546 -22.15 -11.35 7.99
C LEU A 546 -21.23 -10.85 6.87
N GLY A 547 -19.93 -11.14 6.98
CA GLY A 547 -18.98 -10.95 5.89
C GLY A 547 -18.37 -12.29 5.49
N SER A 548 -18.14 -12.49 4.20
CA SER A 548 -17.41 -13.65 3.69
C SER A 548 -16.44 -13.21 2.62
N THR A 549 -15.25 -13.82 2.62
CA THR A 549 -14.17 -13.47 1.70
C THR A 549 -13.59 -14.73 1.09
N GLN A 550 -13.27 -14.67 -0.20
CA GLN A 550 -12.48 -15.69 -0.88
C GLN A 550 -11.32 -15.03 -1.60
N GLN A 551 -10.13 -15.60 -1.48
CA GLN A 551 -8.93 -15.12 -2.15
C GLN A 551 -8.22 -16.27 -2.86
N VAL A 552 -7.91 -16.04 -4.14
CA VAL A 552 -7.10 -16.92 -4.97
C VAL A 552 -5.81 -16.19 -5.30
N TYR A 553 -4.71 -16.70 -4.77
CA TYR A 553 -3.37 -16.21 -5.00
C TYR A 553 -2.61 -17.22 -5.86
N LYS A 554 -2.12 -16.79 -7.03
CA LYS A 554 -1.29 -17.59 -7.93
C LYS A 554 -0.04 -16.80 -8.30
N TYR A 555 1.12 -17.34 -7.95
CA TYR A 555 2.42 -16.82 -8.33
C TYR A 555 3.23 -17.89 -9.05
N ASP A 556 3.75 -17.53 -10.21
CA ASP A 556 4.66 -18.34 -11.01
C ASP A 556 5.90 -17.50 -11.28
N GLY A 557 7.06 -17.96 -10.83
CA GLY A 557 8.34 -17.29 -11.04
C GLY A 557 9.45 -18.30 -11.23
N SER A 558 10.57 -17.84 -11.79
CA SER A 558 11.72 -18.69 -12.14
C SER A 558 12.24 -19.58 -11.02
N GLU A 559 12.10 -19.14 -9.75
CA GLU A 559 12.63 -19.85 -8.58
C GLU A 559 11.57 -20.33 -7.58
N LEU A 560 10.33 -19.86 -7.70
CA LEU A 560 9.25 -20.15 -6.75
C LEU A 560 7.92 -20.14 -7.49
N CYS A 561 7.13 -21.17 -7.25
CA CYS A 561 5.71 -21.15 -7.55
C CYS A 561 4.90 -21.33 -6.27
N TYR A 562 3.81 -20.60 -6.18
CA TYR A 562 2.93 -20.63 -5.03
C TYR A 562 1.48 -20.43 -5.45
N PHE A 563 0.61 -21.28 -4.93
CA PHE A 563 -0.82 -21.16 -5.09
C PHE A 563 -1.49 -21.28 -3.73
N ARG A 564 -2.47 -20.42 -3.47
CA ARG A 564 -3.37 -20.53 -2.31
C ARG A 564 -4.79 -20.14 -2.71
N ASN A 565 -5.76 -20.98 -2.38
CA ASN A 565 -7.19 -20.68 -2.48
C ASN A 565 -7.80 -20.81 -1.09
N VAL A 566 -8.14 -19.68 -0.49
CA VAL A 566 -8.61 -19.61 0.89
C VAL A 566 -9.93 -18.85 0.96
N SER A 567 -10.84 -19.30 1.81
CA SER A 567 -12.11 -18.62 2.06
C SER A 567 -12.45 -18.57 3.54
N SER A 568 -13.17 -17.52 3.93
CA SER A 568 -13.68 -17.32 5.28
C SER A 568 -15.14 -16.88 5.27
N SER A 569 -15.82 -17.16 6.37
CA SER A 569 -17.06 -16.50 6.74
C SER A 569 -16.95 -16.05 8.20
N ASN A 570 -17.14 -14.75 8.43
CA ASN A 570 -16.78 -14.07 9.68
C ASN A 570 -15.35 -14.44 10.11
N TYR A 571 -15.16 -15.05 11.28
CA TYR A 571 -13.83 -15.38 11.79
C TYR A 571 -13.36 -16.80 11.45
N THR A 572 -14.18 -17.57 10.72
CA THR A 572 -13.95 -18.99 10.47
C THR A 572 -13.40 -19.19 9.06
N ILE A 573 -12.25 -19.85 8.94
CA ILE A 573 -11.75 -20.34 7.66
C ILE A 573 -12.59 -21.55 7.23
N LEU A 574 -13.15 -21.48 6.03
CA LEU A 574 -14.00 -22.53 5.47
C LEU A 574 -13.20 -23.51 4.60
N ASN A 575 -12.25 -22.98 3.82
CA ASN A 575 -11.34 -23.76 2.98
C ASN A 575 -9.97 -23.07 2.92
N ASP A 576 -8.89 -23.83 2.83
CA ASP A 576 -7.53 -23.28 2.66
C ASP A 576 -6.62 -24.29 1.92
N ASP A 577 -6.64 -24.21 0.60
CA ASP A 577 -5.83 -25.08 -0.27
C ASP A 577 -4.50 -24.39 -0.59
N ILE A 578 -3.38 -24.96 -0.15
CA ILE A 578 -2.04 -24.41 -0.38
C ILE A 578 -1.20 -25.38 -1.20
N VAL A 579 -0.66 -24.91 -2.32
CA VAL A 579 0.30 -25.65 -3.14
C VAL A 579 1.61 -24.87 -3.23
N LYS A 580 2.71 -25.53 -2.84
CA LYS A 580 4.07 -24.99 -2.92
C LYS A 580 4.83 -25.76 -4.00
N GLY A 581 5.31 -25.06 -5.04
CA GLY A 581 6.09 -25.62 -6.13
C GLY A 581 5.32 -25.84 -7.44
N CYS A 582 6.02 -25.72 -8.57
CA CYS A 582 5.51 -26.05 -9.91
C CYS A 582 5.98 -27.45 -10.30
N LYS A 583 5.08 -28.31 -10.79
CA LYS A 583 5.51 -29.40 -11.69
C LYS A 583 5.76 -28.75 -13.07
N LYS A 584 7.00 -28.80 -13.57
CA LYS A 584 7.32 -28.32 -14.94
C LYS A 584 6.37 -28.99 -15.94
N GLY A 585 5.65 -28.20 -16.72
CA GLY A 585 4.77 -28.70 -17.80
C GLY A 585 3.41 -29.23 -17.36
N ALA A 586 3.05 -29.14 -16.07
CA ALA A 586 1.67 -29.38 -15.66
C ALA A 586 1.00 -28.03 -15.43
N GLU A 587 -0.01 -27.68 -16.24
CA GLU A 587 -1.11 -26.93 -15.65
C GLU A 587 -1.54 -27.70 -14.40
N PRO A 588 -1.72 -27.05 -13.25
CA PRO A 588 -2.24 -27.75 -12.08
C PRO A 588 -3.60 -28.33 -12.48
N HIS A 589 -3.65 -29.63 -12.83
CA HIS A 589 -4.87 -30.36 -13.18
C HIS A 589 -5.85 -30.44 -11.98
N HIS A 590 -5.45 -29.92 -10.81
CA HIS A 590 -6.33 -29.67 -9.68
C HIS A 590 -6.92 -28.25 -9.64
N ALA A 591 -6.33 -27.27 -10.32
CA ALA A 591 -6.90 -25.92 -10.45
C ALA A 591 -8.07 -25.87 -11.45
N SER A 592 -8.17 -26.84 -12.37
CA SER A 592 -9.30 -26.94 -13.30
C SER A 592 -10.52 -27.66 -12.71
N ARG A 593 -10.37 -28.38 -11.57
CA ARG A 593 -11.48 -29.10 -10.92
C ARG A 593 -12.15 -28.34 -9.77
N SER A 594 -11.58 -27.25 -9.28
CA SER A 594 -12.17 -26.40 -8.24
C SER A 594 -12.59 -25.00 -8.71
N ASN A 595 -12.60 -24.74 -10.03
CA ASN A 595 -13.41 -23.67 -10.62
C ASN A 595 -14.94 -23.92 -10.49
N ARG A 596 -15.39 -24.66 -9.46
CA ARG A 596 -16.71 -24.41 -8.89
C ARG A 596 -16.61 -23.10 -8.14
N TRP A 597 -16.72 -22.01 -8.91
CA TRP A 597 -17.43 -20.84 -8.44
C TRP A 597 -18.71 -21.39 -7.81
N TRP A 598 -18.91 -21.17 -6.52
CA TRP A 598 -20.22 -21.44 -5.97
C TRP A 598 -21.18 -20.52 -6.74
N PRO A 599 -22.20 -21.07 -7.44
CA PRO A 599 -23.23 -20.25 -8.01
C PRO A 599 -24.09 -19.78 -6.83
N PHE A 600 -23.72 -18.67 -6.23
CA PHE A 600 -24.56 -18.06 -5.21
C PHE A 600 -25.65 -17.28 -5.92
N ARG A 601 -26.86 -17.83 -5.83
CA ARG A 601 -28.10 -17.32 -6.43
C ARG A 601 -28.25 -15.82 -6.16
N THR A 602 -28.07 -15.00 -7.20
CA THR A 602 -28.87 -13.80 -7.36
C THR A 602 -30.31 -14.27 -7.56
N ARG A 603 -31.08 -14.37 -6.46
CA ARG A 603 -32.53 -14.32 -6.60
C ARG A 603 -32.85 -12.90 -7.04
N GLY A 604 -33.17 -12.76 -8.33
CA GLY A 604 -33.69 -11.53 -8.87
C GLY A 604 -34.88 -11.06 -8.04
N LEU A 605 -34.85 -9.77 -7.72
CA LEU A 605 -36.05 -8.97 -7.64
C LEU A 605 -35.79 -7.80 -8.59
N ILE A 606 -36.78 -7.66 -9.47
CA ILE A 606 -36.92 -6.71 -10.56
C ILE A 606 -36.68 -5.27 -10.09
#